data_AF-A0A963NSN9-F1
#
_entry.id   AF-A0A963NSN9-F1
#
_cell.length_a   1.000
_cell.length_b   1.000
_cell.length_c   1.000
_cell.angle_alpha   90.00
_cell.angle_beta   90.00
_cell.angle_gamma   90.00
#
_symmetry.space_group_name_H-M   'P 1'
#
loop_
_entity.id
_entity.type
_entity.pdbx_description
1 polymer ?
#
loop_
_entity_poly.entity_id
_entity_poly.type
_entity_poly.pdbx_seq_one_letter_code
_entity_poly.pdbx_strand_id
1 'polypeptide(L)'
;GSTNLAFFSTGKHFGDGYQASHWRDRHGLGVMDPTFSRGELGFVTPEDLLALDVIGWDVLPAVPEPSTFALLMMGLAVIAFKHRHEINRASRNVRPSPEDKTPLSHS
;
A
#
# COMPACT_ATOMS: atom_id res chain seq x y z
N GLY A 1 -31.24 -6.64 14.50
CA GLY A 1 -30.50 -7.92 14.53
C GLY A 1 -30.93 -8.73 15.75
N SER A 2 -31.00 -10.05 15.64
CA SER A 2 -31.44 -10.95 16.73
C SER A 2 -30.28 -11.57 17.54
N THR A 3 -29.04 -11.42 17.07
CA THR A 3 -27.84 -11.98 17.70
C THR A 3 -26.98 -10.84 18.24
N ASN A 4 -26.56 -10.94 19.50
CA ASN A 4 -25.54 -10.06 20.07
C ASN A 4 -24.16 -10.60 19.66
N LEU A 5 -23.39 -9.80 18.92
CA LEU A 5 -22.06 -10.16 18.43
C LEU A 5 -20.95 -9.70 19.38
N ALA A 6 -21.17 -8.61 20.11
CA ALA A 6 -20.22 -8.00 21.03
C ALA A 6 -20.93 -7.08 22.03
N PHE A 7 -20.26 -6.80 23.15
CA PHE A 7 -20.72 -5.84 24.15
C PHE A 7 -19.79 -4.62 24.22
N PHE A 8 -20.38 -3.43 24.36
CA PHE A 8 -19.64 -2.24 24.75
C PHE A 8 -19.39 -2.23 26.26
N SER A 9 -18.35 -1.52 26.66
CA SER A 9 -18.11 -1.17 28.05
C SER A 9 -19.28 -0.35 28.62
N THR A 10 -19.47 -0.39 29.94
CA THR A 10 -20.65 0.22 30.62
C THR A 10 -20.34 1.57 31.29
N GLY A 11 -19.09 2.01 31.30
CA GLY A 11 -18.70 3.37 31.71
C GLY A 11 -17.82 3.41 32.97
N LYS A 12 -17.09 4.52 33.11
CA LYS A 12 -16.06 4.66 34.17
C LYS A 12 -16.62 4.85 35.58
N HIS A 13 -17.72 5.59 35.73
CA HIS A 13 -18.19 6.03 37.06
C HIS A 13 -19.18 5.06 37.70
N PHE A 14 -20.04 4.42 36.90
CA PHE A 14 -21.10 3.53 37.40
C PHE A 14 -21.15 2.19 36.63
N GLY A 15 -20.10 1.87 35.88
CA GLY A 15 -20.01 0.68 35.04
C GLY A 15 -18.76 -0.15 35.35
N ASP A 16 -18.25 -0.80 34.32
CA ASP A 16 -17.10 -1.71 34.35
C ASP A 16 -15.72 -1.02 34.41
N GLY A 17 -15.69 0.31 34.59
CA GLY A 17 -14.45 1.06 34.74
C GLY A 17 -13.81 1.50 33.42
N TYR A 18 -14.37 1.12 32.28
CA TYR A 18 -13.90 1.48 30.95
C TYR A 18 -14.83 2.49 30.25
N GLN A 19 -14.38 3.13 29.17
CA GLN A 19 -15.20 4.14 28.48
C GLN A 19 -16.36 3.46 27.73
N ALA A 20 -17.59 3.94 27.91
CA ALA A 20 -18.81 3.30 27.40
C ALA A 20 -18.95 3.22 25.85
N SER A 21 -18.00 3.78 25.11
CA SER A 21 -17.91 3.74 23.64
C SER A 21 -16.79 2.83 23.13
N HIS A 22 -16.11 2.10 24.01
CA HIS A 22 -15.13 1.08 23.66
C HIS A 22 -15.74 -0.31 23.82
N TRP A 23 -15.15 -1.31 23.17
CA TRP A 23 -15.46 -2.70 23.42
C TRP A 23 -15.29 -3.04 24.90
N ARG A 24 -15.97 -4.07 25.36
CA ARG A 24 -15.64 -4.65 26.65
C ARG A 24 -14.24 -5.26 26.57
N ASP A 25 -13.41 -4.95 27.56
CA ASP A 25 -12.01 -5.38 27.66
C ASP A 25 -11.83 -6.92 27.57
N ARG A 26 -10.66 -7.36 27.07
CA ARG A 26 -10.18 -8.77 26.97
C ARG A 26 -10.96 -9.69 26.05
N HIS A 27 -11.69 -9.15 25.09
CA HIS A 27 -12.36 -9.96 24.08
C HIS A 27 -11.63 -9.99 22.72
N GLY A 28 -10.56 -9.20 22.55
CA GLY A 28 -9.78 -9.17 21.31
C GLY A 28 -10.62 -8.77 20.08
N LEU A 29 -11.67 -7.97 20.31
CA LEU A 29 -12.72 -7.67 19.34
C LEU A 29 -12.32 -6.67 18.27
N GLY A 30 -11.24 -5.92 18.47
CA GLY A 30 -10.75 -4.97 17.49
C GLY A 30 -10.07 -3.76 18.11
N VAL A 31 -9.91 -2.72 17.30
CA VAL A 31 -9.14 -1.53 17.64
C VAL A 31 -9.80 -0.69 18.75
N MET A 32 -11.11 -0.84 18.96
CA MET A 32 -11.82 -0.15 20.05
C MET A 32 -11.64 -0.82 21.42
N ASP A 33 -10.54 -1.55 21.67
CA ASP A 33 -10.17 -2.09 22.98
C ASP A 33 -9.86 -0.95 23.98
N PRO A 34 -10.51 -0.91 25.16
CA PRO A 34 -10.35 0.18 26.12
C PRO A 34 -8.99 0.21 26.83
N THR A 35 -8.18 -0.83 26.69
CA THR A 35 -6.83 -0.96 27.27
C THR A 35 -5.71 -0.77 26.25
N PHE A 36 -6.05 -0.44 25.01
CA PHE A 36 -5.10 -0.27 23.93
C PHE A 36 -4.00 0.74 24.29
N SER A 37 -2.75 0.29 24.25
CA SER A 37 -1.61 1.04 24.77
C SER A 37 -0.80 1.72 23.67
N ARG A 38 -0.06 2.78 24.05
CA ARG A 38 0.82 3.48 23.10
C ARG A 38 1.89 2.52 22.57
N GLY A 39 2.02 2.47 21.24
CA GLY A 39 3.00 1.61 20.56
C GLY A 39 2.52 0.17 20.34
N GLU A 40 1.32 -0.17 20.81
CA GLU A 40 0.64 -1.39 20.44
C GLU A 40 0.14 -1.29 18.99
N LEU A 41 0.18 -2.40 18.25
CA LEU A 41 -0.38 -2.48 16.91
C LEU A 41 -1.84 -2.90 17.00
N GLY A 42 -2.74 -2.04 16.54
CA GLY A 42 -4.17 -2.29 16.54
C GLY A 42 -4.62 -2.74 15.16
N PHE A 43 -5.51 -3.73 15.13
CA PHE A 43 -6.15 -4.18 13.90
C PHE A 43 -7.62 -3.78 13.93
N VAL A 44 -8.07 -3.18 12.83
CA VAL A 44 -9.51 -2.96 12.60
C VAL A 44 -10.12 -4.30 12.21
N THR A 45 -11.18 -4.69 12.92
CA THR A 45 -11.91 -5.95 12.70
C THR A 45 -13.27 -5.71 12.05
N PRO A 46 -13.95 -6.78 11.58
CA PRO A 46 -15.32 -6.68 11.12
C PRO A 46 -16.30 -6.15 12.18
N GLU A 47 -16.07 -6.46 13.46
CA GLU A 47 -16.88 -5.96 14.58
C GLU A 47 -16.76 -4.44 14.71
N ASP A 48 -15.55 -3.88 14.56
CA ASP A 48 -15.33 -2.43 14.54
C ASP A 48 -16.11 -1.75 13.41
N LEU A 49 -16.04 -2.33 12.20
CA LEU A 49 -16.74 -1.80 11.03
C LEU A 49 -18.26 -1.89 11.19
N LEU A 50 -18.77 -3.01 11.69
CA LEU A 50 -20.19 -3.19 11.93
C LEU A 50 -20.72 -2.23 13.00
N ALA A 51 -19.93 -1.95 14.04
CA ALA A 51 -20.30 -0.96 15.05
C ALA A 51 -20.51 0.42 14.43
N LEU A 52 -19.59 0.84 13.55
CA LEU A 52 -19.67 2.11 12.84
C LEU A 52 -20.87 2.15 11.88
N ASP A 53 -21.10 1.06 11.13
CA ASP A 53 -22.27 0.89 10.25
C ASP A 53 -23.59 1.07 11.01
N VAL A 54 -23.73 0.39 12.15
CA VAL A 54 -24.95 0.44 12.98
C VAL A 54 -25.24 1.83 13.54
N ILE A 55 -24.23 2.65 13.83
CA ILE A 55 -24.42 4.03 14.31
C ILE A 55 -24.55 5.05 13.17
N GLY A 56 -24.57 4.60 11.91
CA GLY A 56 -24.90 5.41 10.73
C GLY A 56 -23.72 5.88 9.90
N TRP A 57 -22.53 5.29 10.05
CA TRP A 57 -21.42 5.52 9.12
C TRP A 57 -21.46 4.52 7.97
N ASP A 58 -21.25 5.00 6.75
CA ASP A 58 -21.10 4.10 5.60
C ASP A 58 -19.71 3.44 5.62
N VAL A 59 -19.68 2.11 5.74
CA VAL A 59 -18.43 1.34 5.56
C VAL A 59 -18.15 1.18 4.08
N LEU A 60 -17.16 1.91 3.59
CA LEU A 60 -16.72 1.84 2.21
C LEU A 60 -15.79 0.63 1.97
N PRO A 61 -15.81 0.04 0.76
CA PRO A 61 -14.85 -0.99 0.40
C PRO A 61 -13.42 -0.46 0.51
N ALA A 62 -12.49 -1.39 0.76
CA ALA A 62 -11.07 -1.08 0.88
C ALA A 62 -10.59 -0.26 -0.32
N VAL A 63 -9.88 0.84 -0.03
CA VAL A 63 -9.25 1.66 -1.06
C VAL A 63 -8.19 0.80 -1.76
N PRO A 64 -8.24 0.67 -3.10
CA PRO A 64 -7.23 -0.11 -3.83
C PRO A 64 -5.81 0.35 -3.52
N GLU A 65 -4.86 -0.57 -3.55
CA GLU A 65 -3.46 -0.24 -3.29
C GLU A 65 -2.99 0.90 -4.21
N PRO A 66 -2.24 1.89 -3.67
CA PRO A 66 -1.71 2.97 -4.49
C PRO A 66 -0.87 2.41 -5.65
N SER A 67 -1.07 2.93 -6.87
CA SER A 67 -0.34 2.53 -8.08
C SER A 67 1.13 3.00 -8.09
N THR A 68 1.73 3.27 -6.93
CA THR A 68 3.08 3.83 -6.76
C THR A 68 4.13 2.97 -7.45
N PHE A 69 4.12 1.66 -7.24
CA PHE A 69 5.08 0.76 -7.89
C PHE A 69 4.87 0.71 -9.40
N ALA A 70 3.62 0.69 -9.87
CA ALA A 70 3.33 0.70 -11.30
C ALA A 70 3.86 1.98 -11.97
N LEU A 71 3.63 3.14 -11.35
CA LEU A 71 4.11 4.43 -11.82
C LEU A 71 5.64 4.54 -11.76
N LEU A 72 6.25 4.04 -10.67
CA LEU A 72 7.70 4.00 -10.53
C LEU A 72 8.34 3.14 -11.62
N MET A 73 7.83 1.93 -11.83
CA MET A 73 8.33 1.01 -12.86
C MET A 73 8.13 1.56 -14.26
N MET A 74 6.99 2.22 -14.52
CA MET A 74 6.75 2.94 -15.77
C MET A 74 7.80 4.04 -16.00
N GLY A 75 8.08 4.86 -14.99
CA GLY A 75 9.09 5.92 -15.07
C GLY A 75 10.49 5.37 -15.38
N LEU A 76 10.91 4.31 -14.69
CA LEU A 76 12.19 3.65 -14.93
C LEU A 76 12.26 3.04 -16.34
N ALA A 77 11.17 2.44 -16.83
CA ALA A 77 11.11 1.88 -18.18
C ALA A 77 11.27 2.96 -19.26
N VAL A 78 10.64 4.13 -19.10
CA VAL A 78 10.80 5.27 -20.02
C VAL A 78 12.25 5.75 -20.06
N ILE A 79 12.91 5.89 -18.91
CA ILE A 79 14.32 6.30 -18.81
C ILE A 79 15.22 5.27 -19.51
N ALA A 80 15.04 3.99 -19.23
CA ALA A 80 15.82 2.91 -19.82
C ALA A 80 15.64 2.84 -21.34
N PHE A 81 14.40 2.99 -21.83
CA PHE A 81 14.10 3.00 -23.27
C PHE A 81 14.79 4.16 -23.97
N LYS A 82 14.69 5.37 -23.41
CA LYS A 82 15.35 6.56 -23.96
C LYS A 82 16.87 6.39 -23.99
N HIS A 83 17.46 5.88 -22.90
CA HIS A 83 18.91 5.65 -22.85
C HIS A 83 19.39 4.62 -23.88
N ARG A 84 18.67 3.50 -24.05
CA ARG A 84 18.97 2.49 -25.08
C ARG A 84 18.90 3.06 -26.49
N HIS A 85 17.91 3.92 -26.76
CA HIS A 85 17.74 4.53 -28.07
C HIS A 85 18.90 5.48 -28.44
N GLU A 86 19.40 6.29 -27.49
CA GLU A 86 20.53 7.18 -27.74
C GLU A 86 21.85 6.43 -28.00
N ILE A 87 22.11 5.36 -27.25
CA ILE A 87 23.29 4.51 -27.47
C ILE A 87 23.23 3.91 -28.88
N ASN A 88 22.10 3.32 -29.27
CA ASN A 88 21.93 2.70 -30.58
C ASN A 88 22.09 3.70 -31.74
N ARG A 89 21.65 4.96 -31.56
CA ARG A 89 21.87 6.04 -32.53
C ARG A 89 23.35 6.41 -32.67
N ALA A 90 24.06 6.55 -31.56
CA ALA A 90 25.49 6.86 -31.56
C ALA A 90 26.31 5.77 -32.27
N SER A 91 26.04 4.49 -31.98
CA SER A 91 26.72 3.36 -32.62
C SER A 91 26.49 3.27 -34.13
N ARG A 92 25.31 3.68 -34.61
CA ARG A 92 24.97 3.61 -36.05
C ARG A 92 25.70 4.66 -36.88
N ASN A 93 26.09 5.78 -36.28
CA ASN A 93 26.81 6.87 -36.95
C ASN A 93 28.33 6.67 -36.99
N VAL A 94 28.87 5.66 -36.30
CA VAL A 94 30.31 5.33 -36.24
C VAL A 94 30.67 4.18 -37.20
N ARG A 95 29.94 3.99 -38.31
CA ARG A 95 30.35 3.01 -39.34
C ARG A 95 31.66 3.45 -40.00
N PRO A 96 32.67 2.58 -40.17
CA PRO A 96 33.91 2.94 -40.84
C PRO A 96 33.65 3.37 -42.29
N SER A 97 34.32 4.47 -42.70
CA SER A 97 34.34 4.96 -44.08
C SER A 97 34.85 3.85 -45.03
N PRO A 98 34.37 3.76 -46.29
CA PRO A 98 34.77 2.69 -47.23
C PRO A 98 36.26 2.67 -47.62
N GLU A 99 37.11 3.53 -47.06
CA GLU A 99 38.50 3.71 -47.50
C GLU A 99 39.50 2.67 -46.95
N ASP A 100 39.12 1.78 -46.03
CA ASP A 100 40.02 0.73 -45.54
C ASP A 100 40.00 -0.53 -46.43
N LYS A 101 40.32 -0.35 -47.72
CA LYS A 101 40.59 -1.45 -48.66
C LYS A 101 41.73 -1.08 -49.62
N THR A 102 42.91 -0.79 -49.10
CA THR A 102 44.15 -0.90 -49.88
C THR A 102 44.72 -2.30 -49.69
N PRO A 103 44.71 -3.18 -50.71
CA PRO A 103 45.41 -4.45 -50.60
C PRO A 103 46.92 -4.18 -50.61
N LEU A 104 47.59 -4.73 -49.61
CA LEU A 104 49.04 -4.71 -49.46
C LEU A 104 49.73 -5.31 -50.70
N SER A 105 50.77 -4.59 -51.12
CA SER A 105 51.84 -4.92 -52.07
C SER A 105 52.14 -6.41 -52.29
N HIS A 106 52.27 -6.82 -53.55
CA HIS A 106 53.18 -7.90 -53.94
C HIS A 106 54.09 -7.44 -55.09
N SER A 107 55.36 -7.82 -54.92
CA SER A 107 56.61 -7.41 -55.59
C SER A 107 56.73 -7.77 -57.07
#